data_AF-A0A8K0R4P8-F1
#
_entry.id   AF-A0A8K0R4P8-F1
#
_cell.length_a   1.000
_cell.length_b   1.000
_cell.length_c   1.000
_cell.angle_alpha   90.00
_cell.angle_beta   90.00
_cell.angle_gamma   90.00
#
_symmetry.space_group_name_H-M   'P 1'
#
loop_
_entity.id
_entity.type
_entity.pdbx_description
1 polymer ?
#
loop_
_entity_poly.entity_id
_entity_poly.type
_entity_poly.pdbx_seq_one_letter_code
_entity_poly.pdbx_strand_id
1 'polypeptide(L)'
;PIVTKEFAGNITFLIKYTAGPDLKADAFTVSIVDVRGPNNSEIGHKATVCFHEGPGQFAIVIAQQVKWGKNVLLALTEKVDKAVLQILAKEGNDGHGDF
;
A
#
# COMPACT_ATOMS: atom_id res chain seq x y z
N PRO A 1 -7.92 -13.22 11.09
CA PRO A 1 -8.30 -13.79 9.77
C PRO A 1 -9.09 -12.82 8.86
N ILE A 2 -9.83 -11.85 9.41
CA ILE A 2 -10.63 -10.87 8.64
C ILE A 2 -9.75 -9.70 8.14
N VAL A 3 -8.91 -9.13 9.03
CA VAL A 3 -8.01 -8.00 8.74
C VAL A 3 -7.11 -8.22 7.53
N THR A 4 -6.61 -9.45 7.34
CA THR A 4 -5.73 -9.79 6.21
C THR A 4 -6.44 -9.81 4.86
N LYS A 5 -7.73 -10.15 4.81
CA LYS A 5 -8.49 -10.18 3.55
C LYS A 5 -8.86 -8.77 3.09
N GLU A 6 -9.29 -7.92 4.02
CA GLU A 6 -9.62 -6.51 3.74
C GLU A 6 -8.39 -5.72 3.30
N PHE A 7 -7.24 -5.95 3.95
CA PHE A 7 -5.97 -5.36 3.55
C PHE A 7 -5.55 -5.72 2.12
N ALA A 8 -5.69 -6.99 1.73
CA ALA A 8 -5.37 -7.44 0.38
C ALA A 8 -6.31 -6.82 -0.68
N GLY A 9 -7.60 -6.68 -0.34
CA GLY A 9 -8.59 -6.03 -1.18
C GLY A 9 -8.28 -4.56 -1.43
N ASN A 10 -8.00 -3.81 -0.37
CA ASN A 10 -7.74 -2.36 -0.48
C ASN A 10 -6.41 -2.06 -1.18
N ILE A 11 -5.37 -2.89 -0.97
CA ILE A 11 -4.14 -2.79 -1.77
C ILE A 11 -4.42 -3.05 -3.25
N THR A 12 -5.19 -4.09 -3.57
CA THR A 12 -5.55 -4.41 -4.96
C THR A 12 -6.32 -3.26 -5.62
N PHE A 13 -7.26 -2.65 -4.90
CA PHE A 13 -7.98 -1.46 -5.35
C PHE A 13 -7.00 -0.32 -5.67
N LEU A 14 -6.11 0.03 -4.75
CA LEU A 14 -5.15 1.13 -4.95
C LEU A 14 -4.21 0.88 -6.13
N ILE A 15 -3.73 -0.35 -6.30
CA ILE A 15 -2.87 -0.74 -7.41
C ILE A 15 -3.63 -0.55 -8.74
N LYS A 16 -4.84 -1.10 -8.86
CA LYS A 16 -5.64 -0.98 -10.09
C LYS A 16 -6.05 0.45 -10.40
N TYR A 17 -6.35 1.23 -9.36
CA TYR A 17 -6.65 2.65 -9.49
C TYR A 17 -5.44 3.45 -10.02
N THR A 18 -4.23 3.08 -9.59
CA THR A 18 -2.99 3.78 -9.99
C THR A 18 -2.45 3.32 -11.35
N ALA A 19 -2.44 2.01 -11.61
CA ALA A 19 -1.76 1.39 -12.76
C ALA A 19 -2.71 0.92 -13.86
N GLY A 20 -4.02 1.00 -13.64
CA GLY A 20 -5.05 0.51 -14.55
C GLY A 20 -5.60 -0.88 -14.16
N PRO A 21 -6.81 -1.22 -14.63
CA PRO A 21 -7.54 -2.43 -14.20
C PRO A 21 -6.92 -3.75 -14.72
N ASP A 22 -6.16 -3.69 -15.81
CA ASP A 22 -5.59 -4.84 -16.51
C ASP A 22 -4.25 -5.32 -15.93
N LEU A 23 -3.79 -4.70 -14.84
CA LEU A 23 -2.58 -5.12 -14.17
C LEU A 23 -2.73 -6.54 -13.61
N LYS A 24 -1.79 -7.43 -13.97
CA LYS A 24 -1.77 -8.81 -13.48
C LYS A 24 -1.44 -8.87 -11.99
N ALA A 25 -1.97 -9.89 -11.31
CA ALA A 25 -1.80 -10.05 -9.87
C ALA A 25 -0.35 -10.37 -9.43
N ASP A 26 0.50 -10.84 -10.33
CA ASP A 26 1.93 -11.09 -10.09
C ASP A 26 2.80 -9.86 -10.35
N ALA A 27 2.24 -8.79 -10.89
CA ALA A 27 2.96 -7.57 -11.21
C ALA A 27 3.13 -6.63 -10.00
N PHE A 28 2.86 -7.07 -8.77
CA PHE A 28 3.06 -6.24 -7.58
C PHE A 28 3.80 -6.95 -6.46
N THR A 29 4.40 -6.16 -5.56
CA THR A 29 5.16 -6.68 -4.43
C THR A 29 4.95 -5.79 -3.21
N VAL A 30 4.83 -6.45 -2.06
CA VAL A 30 4.90 -5.80 -0.75
C VAL A 30 6.27 -6.12 -0.15
N SER A 31 7.11 -5.10 -0.01
CA SER A 31 8.44 -5.21 0.59
C SER A 31 8.42 -4.64 2.00
N ILE A 32 9.00 -5.36 2.96
CA ILE A 32 9.24 -4.88 4.31
C ILE A 32 10.75 -4.91 4.56
N VAL A 33 11.32 -3.76 4.90
CA VAL A 33 12.75 -3.61 5.17
C VAL A 33 12.98 -2.90 6.49
N ASP A 34 14.05 -3.28 7.17
CA ASP A 34 14.58 -2.50 8.29
C ASP A 34 15.27 -1.25 7.77
N VAL A 35 14.98 -0.12 8.43
CA VAL A 35 15.63 1.16 8.17
C VAL A 35 16.67 1.37 9.25
N ARG A 36 17.93 1.46 8.83
CA ARG A 36 19.09 1.71 9.69
C ARG A 36 19.66 3.09 9.39
N GLY A 37 20.06 3.79 10.45
CA GLY A 37 20.70 5.09 10.37
C GLY A 37 22.22 4.98 10.33
N PRO A 38 22.93 6.13 10.46
CA PRO A 38 24.37 6.13 10.66
C PRO A 38 24.78 5.18 11.78
N ASN A 39 25.91 4.50 11.61
CA ASN A 39 26.45 3.51 12.56
C ASN A 39 25.49 2.36 12.89
N ASN A 40 24.66 1.94 11.92
CA ASN A 40 23.68 0.86 12.09
C ASN A 40 22.64 1.12 13.20
N SER A 41 22.41 2.38 13.55
CA SER A 41 21.39 2.76 14.53
C SER A 41 19.99 2.35 14.08
N GLU A 42 19.17 1.88 15.00
CA GLU A 42 17.80 1.44 14.69
C GLU A 42 16.92 2.66 14.44
N ILE A 43 16.44 2.84 13.20
CA ILE A 43 15.46 3.89 12.89
C ILE A 43 14.06 3.29 12.93
N GLY A 44 13.85 2.16 12.28
CA GLY A 44 12.51 1.60 12.17
C GLY A 44 12.34 0.53 11.11
N HIS A 45 11.09 0.32 10.71
CA HIS A 45 10.72 -0.58 9.63
C HIS A 45 9.94 0.20 8.57
N LYS A 46 10.14 -0.14 7.31
CA LYS A 46 9.43 0.46 6.18
C LYS A 46 8.76 -0.64 5.35
N ALA A 47 7.45 -0.52 5.17
CA ALA A 47 6.69 -1.31 4.23
C ALA A 47 6.43 -0.49 2.97
N THR A 48 6.56 -1.10 1.80
CA THR A 48 6.34 -0.46 0.50
C THR A 48 5.56 -1.41 -0.39
N VAL A 49 4.50 -0.90 -1.00
CA VAL A 49 3.75 -1.57 -2.06
C VAL A 49 4.15 -0.93 -3.38
N CYS A 50 4.62 -1.74 -4.32
CA CYS A 50 4.97 -1.30 -5.66
C CYS A 50 4.38 -2.24 -6.71
N PHE A 51 4.20 -1.74 -7.93
CA PHE A 51 3.98 -2.56 -9.11
C PHE A 51 5.17 -2.47 -10.06
N HIS A 52 5.35 -3.51 -10.85
CA HIS A 52 6.43 -3.70 -11.81
C HIS A 52 5.92 -3.41 -13.22
N GLU A 53 6.60 -2.53 -13.94
CA GLU A 53 6.29 -2.18 -15.33
C GLU A 53 7.20 -2.93 -16.32
N GLY A 54 8.27 -3.55 -15.81
CA GLY A 54 9.25 -4.34 -16.57
C GLY A 54 10.47 -4.67 -15.72
N PRO A 55 11.47 -5.38 -16.26
CA PRO A 55 12.70 -5.70 -15.54
C PRO A 55 13.40 -4.43 -15.03
N GLY A 56 13.49 -4.28 -13.71
CA GLY A 56 14.11 -3.11 -13.06
C GLY A 56 13.27 -1.82 -13.07
N GLN A 57 12.06 -1.85 -13.63
CA GLN A 57 11.12 -0.72 -13.63
C GLN A 57 9.98 -0.99 -12.66
N PHE A 58 9.88 -0.16 -11.63
CA PHE A 58 8.82 -0.26 -10.64
C PHE A 58 8.33 1.13 -10.22
N ALA A 59 7.05 1.20 -9.88
CA ALA A 59 6.42 2.39 -9.32
C ALA A 59 5.90 2.10 -7.92
N ILE A 60 6.16 3.01 -6.98
CA ILE A 60 5.68 2.91 -5.61
C ILE A 60 4.25 3.44 -5.55
N VAL A 61 3.31 2.58 -5.13
CA VAL A 61 1.90 2.96 -4.92
C VAL A 61 1.72 3.61 -3.57
N ILE A 62 2.26 2.97 -2.53
CA ILE A 62 2.15 3.45 -1.15
C ILE A 62 3.30 2.90 -0.32
N ALA A 63 3.81 3.73 0.59
CA ALA A 63 4.82 3.33 1.55
C ALA A 63 4.53 3.89 2.92
N GLN A 64 4.89 3.14 3.96
CA GLN A 64 4.78 3.57 5.35
C GLN A 64 6.03 3.16 6.12
N GLN A 65 6.60 4.10 6.87
CA GLN A 65 7.68 3.84 7.80
C GLN A 65 7.20 4.09 9.23
N VAL A 66 7.62 3.23 10.15
CA VAL A 66 7.34 3.36 11.58
C VAL A 66 8.63 3.22 12.36
N LYS A 67 8.66 3.75 13.58
CA LYS A 67 9.80 3.57 14.50
C LYS A 67 9.94 2.10 14.90
N TRP A 68 11.13 1.74 15.36
CA TRP A 68 11.41 0.39 15.89
C TRP A 68 10.42 0.01 17.00
N GLY A 69 10.02 -1.27 17.04
CA GLY A 69 9.01 -1.77 17.98
C GLY A 69 7.55 -1.44 17.62
N LYS A 70 7.30 -0.82 16.45
CA LYS A 70 5.94 -0.62 15.91
C LYS A 70 5.68 -1.58 14.75
N ASN A 71 4.43 -2.02 14.62
CA ASN A 71 4.01 -2.90 13.54
C ASN A 71 3.80 -2.09 12.25
N VAL A 72 4.71 -2.23 11.30
CA VAL A 72 4.68 -1.49 10.03
C VAL A 72 3.56 -1.94 9.10
N LEU A 73 3.15 -3.20 9.18
CA LEU A 73 2.02 -3.72 8.40
C LEU A 73 0.71 -3.09 8.86
N LEU A 74 0.48 -3.02 10.18
CA LEU A 74 -0.71 -2.35 10.73
C LEU A 74 -0.77 -0.88 10.30
N ALA A 75 0.35 -0.15 10.42
CA ALA A 75 0.41 1.25 10.00
C ALA A 75 0.20 1.43 8.48
N LEU A 76 0.69 0.48 7.67
CA LEU A 76 0.44 0.46 6.24
C LEU A 76 -1.05 0.21 5.94
N THR A 77 -1.69 -0.75 6.62
CA THR A 77 -3.14 -1.03 6.50
C THR A 77 -3.95 0.23 6.79
N GLU A 78 -3.72 0.90 7.92
CA GLU A 78 -4.43 2.13 8.27
C GLU A 78 -4.25 3.24 7.21
N LYS A 79 -3.06 3.33 6.61
CA LYS A 79 -2.79 4.30 5.54
C LYS A 79 -3.50 3.94 4.24
N VAL A 80 -3.52 2.66 3.89
CA VAL A 80 -4.23 2.13 2.73
C VAL A 80 -5.73 2.43 2.86
N ASP A 81 -6.33 2.14 4.01
CA ASP A 81 -7.76 2.37 4.25
C ASP A 81 -8.11 3.86 4.12
N LYS A 82 -7.28 4.74 4.70
CA LYS A 82 -7.44 6.20 4.54
C LYS A 82 -7.36 6.65 3.09
N ALA A 83 -6.42 6.11 2.31
CA ALA A 83 -6.27 6.46 0.91
C ALA A 83 -7.49 6.00 0.08
N VAL A 84 -7.99 4.78 0.31
CA VAL A 84 -9.20 4.28 -0.34
C VAL A 84 -10.40 5.15 0.00
N LEU A 85 -10.62 5.47 1.28
CA LEU A 85 -11.71 6.34 1.71
C LEU A 85 -11.64 7.73 1.06
N GLN A 86 -10.44 8.30 0.89
CA GLN A 86 -10.26 9.58 0.21
C GLN A 86 -10.58 9.51 -1.29
N ILE A 87 -10.19 8.43 -1.97
CA ILE A 87 -10.53 8.20 -3.38
C ILE A 87 -12.05 8.07 -3.52
N LEU A 88 -12.67 7.21 -2.69
CA LEU A 88 -14.12 7.02 -2.70
C LEU A 88 -14.88 8.30 -2.36
N ALA A 89 -14.40 9.13 -1.43
CA ALA A 89 -15.03 10.42 -1.12
C ALA A 89 -14.90 11.44 -2.26
N LYS A 90 -13.84 11.35 -3.07
CA LYS A 90 -13.61 12.25 -4.21
C LYS A 90 -14.38 11.81 -5.45
N GLU A 91 -14.44 10.51 -5.72
CA GLU A 91 -14.97 9.93 -6.96
C GLU A 91 -16.35 9.29 -6.82
N GLY A 92 -16.78 8.99 -5.59
CA GLY A 92 -18.10 8.44 -5.28
C GLY A 92 -19.27 9.38 -5.60
N ASN A 93 -19.00 10.56 -6.17
CA ASN A 93 -20.02 11.51 -6.60
C ASN A 93 -20.61 11.22 -7.99
N ASP A 94 -20.03 10.28 -8.75
CA ASP A 94 -20.54 9.90 -10.09
C ASP A 94 -21.54 8.73 -10.06
N GLY A 95 -21.98 8.31 -8.86
CA GLY A 95 -23.27 7.66 -8.64
C GLY A 95 -23.44 6.22 -9.13
N HIS A 96 -22.75 5.25 -8.50
CA HIS A 96 -23.10 3.82 -8.59
C HIS A 96 -23.05 3.06 -7.24
N GLY A 97 -23.24 3.74 -6.11
CA GLY A 97 -23.37 3.07 -4.80
C GLY A 97 -23.81 3.99 -3.66
N ASP A 98 -25.00 3.70 -3.13
CA ASP A 98 -25.71 4.19 -1.93
C ASP A 98 -25.68 5.69 -1.56
N PHE A 99 -26.78 6.36 -1.92
CA PHE A 99 -27.36 7.48 -1.15
C PHE A 99 -28.22 6.93 0.00
#